data_AF-A0A401YJA5-F1
#
_entry.id   AF-A0A401YJA5-F1
#
_cell.length_a   1.000
_cell.length_b   1.000
_cell.length_c   1.000
_cell.angle_alpha   90.00
_cell.angle_beta   90.00
_cell.angle_gamma   90.00
#
_symmetry.space_group_name_H-M   'P 1'
#
loop_
_entity.id
_entity.type
_entity.pdbx_description
1 polymer ?
#
loop_
_entity_poly.entity_id
_entity_poly.type
_entity_poly.pdbx_seq_one_letter_code
_entity_poly.pdbx_strand_id
1 'polypeptide(L)'
;MAVQLTASRKGTAPRTAVGGSRPAIEVEAPVTGCPRALNSPADKVPGHGTRAYGRAYAIDIVAEPDGRPRPGFGWWPIVRRNRTFPALDTPVPAVADTTVVRVSNGQRDHPSRNSFPALVHLLAEGAFRDMFGAGGRSGITWFSTWATGAAC
;
A
#
# COMPACT_ATOMS: atom_id res chain seq x y z
N MET A 1 -0.37 21.63 3.56
CA MET A 1 -0.06 21.48 5.00
C MET A 1 -1.25 20.81 5.67
N ALA A 2 -1.08 19.61 6.23
CA ALA A 2 -2.07 18.97 7.08
C ALA A 2 -1.33 18.41 8.30
N VAL A 3 -1.61 18.98 9.47
CA VAL A 3 -1.12 18.49 10.75
C VAL A 3 -1.92 17.25 11.11
N GLN A 4 -1.25 16.11 11.34
CA GLN A 4 -1.89 14.90 11.84
C GLN A 4 -1.63 14.75 13.35
N LEU A 5 -2.72 14.63 14.12
CA LEU A 5 -2.71 14.25 15.52
C LEU A 5 -2.99 12.75 15.61
N THR A 6 -1.95 11.94 15.81
CA THR A 6 -2.12 10.53 16.19
C THR A 6 -1.89 10.40 17.69
N ALA A 7 -2.93 10.01 18.43
CA ALA A 7 -2.77 9.56 19.82
C ALA A 7 -2.09 8.19 19.82
N SER A 8 -0.77 8.18 19.92
CA SER A 8 0.02 6.95 20.04
C SER A 8 -0.15 6.38 21.45
N ARG A 9 -0.95 5.31 21.61
CA ARG A 9 -0.85 4.49 22.82
C ARG A 9 0.47 3.75 22.76
N LYS A 10 1.40 4.10 23.66
CA LYS A 10 2.65 3.36 23.89
C LYS A 10 2.31 1.96 24.40
N GLY A 11 2.17 1.00 23.49
CA GLY A 11 2.15 -0.42 23.84
C GLY A 11 3.55 -0.86 24.23
N THR A 12 3.82 -0.97 25.53
CA THR A 12 5.08 -1.50 26.09
C THR A 12 5.09 -3.04 26.08
N ALA A 13 4.80 -3.65 24.93
CA ALA A 13 5.07 -5.07 24.77
C ALA A 13 6.57 -5.22 24.44
N PRO A 14 7.35 -5.97 25.25
CA PRO A 14 8.75 -6.22 24.94
C PRO A 14 8.84 -6.88 23.56
N ARG A 15 9.54 -6.22 22.64
CA ARG A 15 9.92 -6.82 21.37
C ARG A 15 10.85 -7.98 21.70
N THR A 16 10.36 -9.21 21.65
CA THR A 16 11.24 -10.35 21.49
C THR A 16 12.00 -10.12 20.19
N ALA A 17 13.29 -9.84 20.28
CA ALA A 17 14.18 -9.68 19.14
C ALA A 17 14.28 -11.03 18.42
N VAL A 18 13.33 -11.30 17.53
CA VAL A 18 13.45 -12.42 16.59
C VAL A 18 14.50 -12.01 15.55
N GLY A 19 15.68 -12.59 15.66
CA GLY A 19 16.67 -12.65 14.59
C GLY A 19 17.92 -11.82 14.82
N GLY A 20 19.06 -12.51 14.95
CA GLY A 20 20.38 -11.89 14.76
C GLY A 20 20.51 -11.28 13.36
N SER A 21 21.52 -10.43 13.18
CA SER A 21 21.88 -9.79 11.92
C SER A 21 22.22 -10.84 10.86
N ARG A 22 21.21 -11.39 10.18
CA ARG A 22 21.42 -12.09 8.92
C ARG A 22 21.79 -11.03 7.88
N PRO A 23 22.85 -11.25 7.08
CA PRO A 23 23.17 -10.33 5.99
C PRO A 23 21.96 -10.22 5.06
N ALA A 24 21.69 -9.00 4.59
CA ALA A 24 20.66 -8.79 3.58
C ALA A 24 21.03 -9.55 2.31
N ILE A 25 20.05 -10.22 1.71
CA ILE A 25 20.19 -10.88 0.41
C ILE A 25 19.56 -9.95 -0.61
N GLU A 26 20.33 -9.57 -1.62
CA GLU A 26 19.82 -8.82 -2.76
C GLU A 26 18.96 -9.74 -3.63
N VAL A 27 17.80 -9.23 -4.04
CA VAL A 27 16.80 -9.96 -4.82
C VAL A 27 16.28 -9.06 -5.93
N GLU A 28 15.80 -9.66 -7.01
CA GLU A 28 15.18 -8.91 -8.08
C GLU A 28 13.85 -8.29 -7.62
N ALA A 29 13.49 -7.15 -8.19
CA ALA A 29 12.20 -6.52 -7.92
C ALA A 29 11.07 -7.38 -8.54
N PRO A 30 9.97 -7.67 -7.82
CA PRO A 30 8.89 -8.53 -8.31
C PRO A 30 7.95 -7.79 -9.27
N VAL A 31 8.50 -7.26 -10.36
CA VAL A 31 7.80 -6.41 -11.33
C VAL A 31 8.30 -6.66 -12.73
N THR A 32 7.44 -6.46 -13.73
CA THR A 32 7.77 -6.54 -15.15
C THR A 32 7.46 -5.22 -15.84
N GLY A 33 8.22 -4.88 -16.89
CA GLY A 33 8.00 -3.66 -17.67
C GLY A 33 8.41 -2.39 -16.92
N CYS A 34 7.58 -1.35 -17.03
CA CYS A 34 7.84 -0.01 -16.48
C CYS A 34 6.88 0.32 -15.33
N PRO A 35 7.06 -0.28 -14.15
CA PRO A 35 6.19 0.00 -13.03
C PRO A 35 6.44 1.40 -12.48
N ARG A 36 5.40 1.99 -11.90
CA ARG A 36 5.50 3.27 -11.19
C ARG A 36 5.52 3.05 -9.68
N ALA A 37 6.53 3.63 -9.01
CA ALA A 37 6.53 3.75 -7.55
C ALA A 37 5.59 4.90 -7.12
N LEU A 38 4.66 4.62 -6.21
CA LEU A 38 3.73 5.61 -5.66
C LEU A 38 4.17 6.13 -4.29
N ASN A 39 4.65 5.22 -3.43
CA ASN A 39 5.27 5.54 -2.15
C ASN A 39 6.56 4.76 -2.02
N SER A 40 7.62 5.41 -1.55
CA SER A 40 8.92 4.78 -1.38
C SER A 40 9.69 5.43 -0.23
N PRO A 41 10.50 4.67 0.52
CA PRO A 41 11.42 5.21 1.50
C PRO A 41 12.70 5.79 0.87
N ALA A 42 12.79 5.86 -0.47
CA ALA A 42 13.99 6.28 -1.21
C ALA A 42 14.57 7.62 -0.72
N ASP A 43 13.71 8.62 -0.48
CA ASP A 43 14.14 9.96 -0.06
C ASP A 43 13.97 10.21 1.45
N LYS A 44 13.07 9.46 2.11
CA LYS A 44 12.73 9.69 3.52
C LYS A 44 12.12 8.46 4.18
N VAL A 45 12.50 8.22 5.43
CA VAL A 45 11.89 7.21 6.31
C VAL A 45 11.21 7.88 7.51
N PRO A 46 9.93 7.57 7.81
CA PRO A 46 9.06 6.62 7.11
C PRO A 46 8.50 7.18 5.79
N GLY A 47 8.55 6.38 4.72
CA GLY A 47 8.04 6.78 3.39
C GLY A 47 6.53 7.06 3.42
N HIS A 48 5.76 6.21 4.10
CA HIS A 48 4.31 6.34 4.26
C HIS A 48 3.88 7.26 5.42
N GLY A 49 4.81 8.04 6.00
CA GLY A 49 4.52 8.92 7.14
C GLY A 49 4.20 8.18 8.45
N THR A 50 4.31 6.85 8.48
CA THR A 50 4.01 6.01 9.65
C THR A 50 5.00 4.86 9.78
N ARG A 51 5.31 4.50 11.03
CA ARG A 51 6.12 3.30 11.35
C ARG A 51 5.26 2.08 11.70
N ALA A 52 3.94 2.24 11.75
CA ALA A 52 3.02 1.15 12.04
C ALA A 52 2.85 0.21 10.84
N TYR A 53 2.49 -1.04 11.13
CA TYR A 53 2.08 -2.04 10.13
C TYR A 53 3.11 -2.37 9.06
N GLY A 54 4.41 -2.25 9.37
CA GLY A 54 5.49 -2.58 8.43
C GLY A 54 5.69 -1.57 7.30
N ARG A 55 5.06 -0.39 7.35
CA ARG A 55 5.09 0.60 6.27
C ARG A 55 6.28 1.57 6.28
N ALA A 56 7.11 1.55 7.31
CA ALA A 56 8.24 2.49 7.40
C ALA A 56 9.19 2.40 6.18
N TYR A 57 9.37 1.17 5.68
CA TYR A 57 10.26 0.83 4.57
C TYR A 57 9.51 0.13 3.42
N ALA A 58 8.17 0.17 3.43
CA ALA A 58 7.39 -0.43 2.34
C ALA A 58 7.54 0.39 1.07
N ILE A 59 7.43 -0.28 -0.08
CA ILE A 59 7.40 0.35 -1.41
C ILE A 59 6.06 -0.01 -2.04
N ASP A 60 5.29 1.01 -2.42
CA ASP A 60 4.06 0.81 -3.17
C ASP A 60 4.37 0.95 -4.66
N ILE A 61 4.16 -0.13 -5.41
CA ILE A 61 4.44 -0.19 -6.84
C ILE A 61 3.14 -0.49 -7.58
N VAL A 62 2.93 0.13 -8.75
CA VAL A 62 1.80 -0.14 -9.63
C VAL A 62 2.28 -0.42 -11.04
N ALA A 63 1.72 -1.45 -11.68
CA ALA A 63 1.94 -1.69 -13.10
C ALA A 63 1.24 -0.62 -13.95
N GLU A 64 1.92 -0.13 -14.99
CA GLU A 64 1.35 0.77 -16.00
C GLU A 64 1.33 0.06 -17.36
N PRO A 65 0.32 -0.79 -17.64
CA PRO A 65 0.23 -1.46 -18.93
C PRO A 65 -0.08 -0.47 -20.05
N ASP A 66 0.53 -0.71 -21.21
CA ASP A 66 0.46 0.19 -22.36
C ASP A 66 -0.98 0.44 -22.83
N GLY A 67 -1.27 1.70 -23.18
CA GLY A 67 -2.51 2.07 -23.87
C GLY A 67 -3.76 2.23 -23.00
N ARG A 68 -3.68 2.05 -21.67
CA ARG A 68 -4.80 2.42 -20.76
C ARG A 68 -4.30 3.17 -19.52
N PRO A 69 -4.57 4.48 -19.40
CA PRO A 69 -4.24 5.22 -18.19
C PRO A 69 -5.14 4.81 -17.02
N ARG A 70 -4.57 4.81 -15.81
CA ARG A 70 -5.34 4.62 -14.58
C ARG A 70 -6.37 5.75 -14.40
N PRO A 71 -7.59 5.45 -13.94
CA PRO A 71 -8.55 6.50 -13.59
C PRO A 71 -7.96 7.48 -12.57
N GLY A 72 -8.01 8.77 -12.91
CA GLY A 72 -7.56 9.87 -12.06
C GLY A 72 -8.41 10.05 -10.80
N PHE A 73 -7.97 10.96 -9.93
CA PHE A 73 -8.73 11.37 -8.75
C PHE A 73 -9.79 12.42 -9.13
N GLY A 74 -10.99 12.35 -8.55
CA GLY A 74 -12.05 13.30 -8.92
C GLY A 74 -13.26 13.32 -7.98
N TRP A 75 -14.35 13.95 -8.39
CA TRP A 75 -15.60 14.00 -7.60
C TRP A 75 -16.55 12.84 -7.90
N TRP A 76 -16.56 12.35 -9.15
CA TRP A 76 -17.46 11.31 -9.62
C TRP A 76 -16.74 10.32 -10.57
N PRO A 77 -17.13 9.02 -10.59
CA PRO A 77 -18.04 8.35 -9.65
C PRO A 77 -17.43 8.24 -8.25
N ILE A 78 -18.29 8.11 -7.23
CA ILE A 78 -17.83 7.98 -5.83
C ILE A 78 -16.89 6.78 -5.70
N VAL A 79 -17.28 5.62 -6.22
CA VAL A 79 -16.44 4.42 -6.29
C VAL A 79 -16.42 3.87 -7.71
N ARG A 80 -15.31 3.22 -8.10
CA ARG A 80 -15.16 2.46 -9.35
C ARG A 80 -14.92 0.99 -9.02
N ARG A 81 -15.31 0.11 -9.93
CA ARG A 81 -14.98 -1.32 -9.83
C ARG A 81 -13.49 -1.52 -10.10
N ASN A 82 -12.91 -2.57 -9.53
CA ASN A 82 -11.49 -2.88 -9.66
C ASN A 82 -11.08 -3.07 -11.12
N ARG A 83 -11.96 -3.68 -11.94
CA ARG A 83 -11.74 -3.90 -13.39
C ARG A 83 -11.57 -2.61 -14.20
N THR A 84 -11.86 -1.45 -13.62
CA THR A 84 -11.57 -0.15 -14.26
C THR A 84 -10.08 0.24 -14.15
N PHE A 85 -9.31 -0.47 -13.31
CA PHE A 85 -7.89 -0.22 -13.10
C PHE A 85 -7.06 -1.17 -13.96
N PRO A 86 -6.22 -0.66 -14.87
CA PRO A 86 -5.48 -1.48 -15.83
C PRO A 86 -4.50 -2.47 -15.19
N ALA A 87 -3.98 -2.15 -14.00
CA ALA A 87 -3.06 -3.00 -13.25
C ALA A 87 -3.74 -4.22 -12.59
N LEU A 88 -5.08 -4.29 -12.61
CA LEU A 88 -5.78 -5.47 -12.09
C LEU A 88 -5.42 -6.69 -12.94
N ASP A 89 -5.21 -7.83 -12.29
CA ASP A 89 -4.82 -9.10 -12.90
C ASP A 89 -3.44 -9.08 -13.58
N THR A 90 -2.65 -8.00 -13.44
CA THR A 90 -1.24 -8.02 -13.84
C THR A 90 -0.47 -8.99 -12.94
N PRO A 91 0.28 -9.96 -13.51
CA PRO A 91 1.07 -10.90 -12.73
C PRO A 91 2.12 -10.20 -11.87
N VAL A 92 2.33 -10.70 -10.65
CA VAL A 92 3.44 -10.32 -9.78
C VAL A 92 4.39 -11.51 -9.71
N PRO A 93 5.58 -11.44 -10.35
CA PRO A 93 6.53 -12.55 -10.34
C PRO A 93 7.07 -12.80 -8.93
N ALA A 94 7.54 -14.03 -8.70
CA ALA A 94 8.24 -14.36 -7.46
C ALA A 94 9.54 -13.55 -7.36
N VAL A 95 9.85 -13.09 -6.14
CA VAL A 95 11.07 -12.31 -5.85
C VAL A 95 12.35 -13.15 -6.03
N ALA A 96 12.24 -14.47 -5.85
CA ALA A 96 13.33 -15.43 -5.99
C ALA A 96 12.78 -16.86 -6.17
N ASP A 97 13.63 -17.78 -6.61
CA ASP A 97 13.34 -19.22 -6.64
C ASP A 97 13.20 -19.76 -5.21
N THR A 98 11.96 -19.85 -4.74
CA THR A 98 11.62 -20.19 -3.36
C THR A 98 10.36 -21.05 -3.30
N THR A 99 10.24 -21.84 -2.23
CA THR A 99 9.04 -22.67 -2.01
C THR A 99 7.95 -21.87 -1.30
N VAL A 100 6.77 -21.80 -1.91
CA VAL A 100 5.56 -21.23 -1.28
C VAL A 100 5.07 -22.18 -0.19
N VAL A 101 5.23 -21.78 1.07
CA VAL A 101 4.80 -22.58 2.24
C VAL A 101 3.36 -22.33 2.66
N ARG A 102 2.77 -21.19 2.27
CA ARG A 102 1.41 -20.79 2.64
C ARG A 102 0.85 -19.77 1.67
N VAL A 103 -0.43 -19.92 1.33
CA VAL A 103 -1.22 -18.94 0.58
C VAL A 103 -2.43 -18.53 1.41
N SER A 104 -2.81 -17.26 1.35
CA SER A 104 -4.00 -16.72 2.01
C SER A 104 -4.69 -15.73 1.06
N ASN A 105 -5.96 -15.98 0.72
CA ASN A 105 -6.73 -15.21 -0.25
C ASN A 105 -8.10 -14.73 0.29
N GLY A 106 -8.27 -14.67 1.61
CA GLY A 106 -9.54 -14.26 2.24
C GLY A 106 -9.85 -12.77 2.22
N GLN A 107 -9.01 -11.95 1.57
CA GLN A 107 -9.21 -10.50 1.51
C GLN A 107 -10.17 -10.14 0.39
N ARG A 108 -11.14 -9.27 0.68
CA ARG A 108 -12.11 -8.81 -0.30
C ARG A 108 -11.50 -7.70 -1.15
N ASP A 109 -11.71 -7.82 -2.45
CA ASP A 109 -11.50 -6.74 -3.40
C ASP A 109 -12.42 -5.55 -3.10
N HIS A 110 -11.82 -4.45 -2.65
CA HIS A 110 -12.55 -3.23 -2.34
C HIS A 110 -12.71 -2.35 -3.58
N PRO A 111 -13.89 -1.73 -3.79
CA PRO A 111 -14.06 -0.66 -4.77
C PRO A 111 -13.07 0.48 -4.56
N SER A 112 -12.83 1.24 -5.62
CA SER A 112 -11.88 2.34 -5.57
C SER A 112 -12.29 3.44 -4.60
N ARG A 113 -11.28 4.10 -4.04
CA ARG A 113 -11.43 5.26 -3.15
C ARG A 113 -10.73 6.50 -3.72
N ASN A 114 -10.64 6.58 -5.04
CA ASN A 114 -10.01 7.68 -5.78
C ASN A 114 -10.98 8.82 -6.08
N SER A 115 -11.91 9.11 -5.17
CA SER A 115 -12.79 10.28 -5.25
C SER A 115 -12.81 11.05 -3.95
N PHE A 116 -13.17 12.33 -3.98
CA PHE A 116 -13.29 13.12 -2.74
C PHE A 116 -14.27 12.51 -1.73
N PRO A 117 -15.51 12.11 -2.11
CA PRO A 117 -16.42 11.49 -1.15
C PRO A 117 -15.90 10.14 -0.62
N ALA A 118 -15.29 9.31 -1.48
CA ALA A 118 -14.74 8.03 -1.04
C ALA A 118 -13.46 8.19 -0.20
N LEU A 119 -12.72 9.28 -0.36
CA LEU A 119 -11.59 9.63 0.49
C LEU A 119 -12.07 10.00 1.90
N VAL A 120 -13.17 10.76 2.04
CA VAL A 120 -13.78 11.03 3.35
C VAL A 120 -14.22 9.72 4.02
N HIS A 121 -14.87 8.83 3.27
CA HIS A 121 -15.22 7.50 3.77
C HIS A 121 -13.98 6.71 4.22
N LEU A 122 -12.90 6.72 3.43
CA LEU A 122 -11.64 6.10 3.80
C LEU A 122 -11.09 6.68 5.12
N LEU A 123 -11.18 8.01 5.32
CA LEU A 123 -10.67 8.73 6.51
C LEU A 123 -11.39 8.27 7.77
N ALA A 124 -12.72 8.25 7.69
CA ALA A 124 -13.56 7.74 8.77
C ALA A 124 -13.28 6.26 9.06
N GLU A 125 -13.19 5.43 8.02
CA GLU A 125 -12.90 4.00 8.14
C GLU A 125 -11.54 3.75 8.81
N GLY A 126 -10.49 4.49 8.41
CA GLY A 126 -9.15 4.38 8.97
C GLY A 126 -9.11 4.76 10.45
N ALA A 127 -9.74 5.88 10.81
CA ALA A 127 -9.81 6.33 12.20
C ALA A 127 -10.52 5.31 13.09
N PHE A 128 -11.63 4.73 12.62
CA PHE A 128 -12.36 3.71 13.35
C PHE A 128 -11.53 2.43 13.51
N ARG A 129 -10.85 1.97 12.45
CA ARG A 129 -10.00 0.76 12.50
C ARG A 129 -8.84 0.89 13.48
N ASP A 130 -8.18 2.05 13.52
CA ASP A 130 -7.07 2.28 14.45
C ASP A 130 -7.52 2.22 15.92
N MET A 131 -8.81 2.46 16.21
CA MET A 131 -9.37 2.27 17.56
C MET A 131 -9.52 0.79 17.95
N PHE A 132 -9.74 -0.12 17.00
CA PHE A 132 -9.94 -1.56 17.25
C PHE A 132 -8.67 -2.42 17.02
N GLY A 133 -7.58 -1.80 16.55
CA GLY A 133 -6.28 -2.44 16.38
C GLY A 133 -6.19 -3.39 15.17
N ALA A 134 -5.01 -4.00 15.01
CA ALA A 134 -4.62 -4.79 13.84
C ALA A 134 -5.38 -6.13 13.65
N GLY A 135 -6.26 -6.51 14.59
CA GLY A 135 -6.97 -7.80 14.59
C GLY A 135 -8.23 -7.83 13.71
N GLY A 136 -8.71 -6.68 13.23
CA GLY A 136 -9.80 -6.62 12.27
C GLY A 136 -9.34 -7.09 10.89
N ARG A 137 -9.97 -8.14 10.35
CA ARG A 137 -9.69 -8.77 9.05
C ARG A 137 -9.97 -7.85 7.84
N SER A 138 -9.35 -6.68 7.80
CA SER A 138 -9.49 -5.72 6.71
C SER A 138 -8.17 -4.96 6.58
N GLY A 139 -7.36 -5.38 5.60
CA GLY A 139 -6.06 -4.78 5.30
C GLY A 139 -6.13 -3.26 5.13
N ILE A 140 -5.03 -2.60 5.50
CA ILE A 140 -4.86 -1.16 5.43
C ILE A 140 -4.81 -0.72 3.96
N THR A 141 -5.68 0.21 3.58
CA THR A 141 -5.60 0.92 2.30
C THR A 141 -5.56 2.40 2.62
N TRP A 142 -4.39 3.03 2.53
CA TRP A 142 -4.26 4.49 2.64
C TRP A 142 -3.43 5.01 1.47
N PHE A 143 -3.98 6.03 0.80
CA PHE A 143 -3.43 6.70 -0.37
C PHE A 143 -2.23 7.58 -0.05
N SER A 144 -1.32 7.70 -1.01
CA SER A 144 -0.68 8.97 -1.32
C SER A 144 -1.14 9.44 -2.72
N THR A 145 -1.50 10.70 -2.81
CA THR A 145 -1.66 11.49 -4.03
C THR A 145 -0.38 12.28 -4.22
N TRP A 146 0.33 12.14 -5.36
CA TRP A 146 0.98 13.23 -6.10
C TRP A 146 1.24 12.84 -7.58
N ALA A 147 1.05 13.82 -8.46
CA ALA A 147 1.47 13.88 -9.87
C ALA A 147 3.01 13.84 -9.97
N THR A 148 3.70 13.60 -11.08
CA THR A 148 3.45 13.72 -12.52
C THR A 148 4.42 12.73 -13.19
N GLY A 149 4.25 12.46 -14.49
CA GLY A 149 4.94 11.39 -15.21
C GLY A 149 6.46 11.32 -15.01
N ALA A 150 6.95 10.09 -14.91
CA ALA A 150 8.21 9.69 -15.48
C ALA A 150 7.85 8.62 -16.51
N ALA A 151 8.06 8.96 -17.78
CA ALA A 151 8.14 7.94 -18.80
C ALA A 151 9.37 7.07 -18.46
N CYS A 152 9.29 5.77 -18.75
CA CYS A 152 10.47 5.14 -19.32
C CYS A 152 10.82 5.91 -20.61
#